data_AF-J7TTF4-F1
#
_entry.id   AF-J7TTF4-F1
#
_cell.length_a   1.000
_cell.length_b   1.000
_cell.length_c   1.000
_cell.angle_alpha   90.00
_cell.angle_beta   90.00
_cell.angle_gamma   90.00
#
_symmetry.space_group_name_H-M   'P 1'
#
loop_
_entity.id
_entity.type
_entity.pdbx_description
1 polymer ?
#
loop_
_entity_poly.entity_id
_entity_poly.type
_entity_poly.pdbx_seq_one_letter_code
_entity_poly.pdbx_strand_id
1 'polypeptide(L)'
;MHYKFTKRETGESLEGVFMPMSADDGPHYGANVKMLGAGTYDCEFSIDSPARQNYMLHTDKETGVPGHFWTEPVKMSWVFNYVPRKW
;
A
#
# COMPACT_ATOMS: atom_id res chain seq x y z
N MET A 1 1.80 0.56 -4.81
CA MET A 1 1.57 0.76 -3.36
C MET A 1 2.75 0.18 -2.62
N HIS A 2 3.44 0.96 -1.80
CA HIS A 2 4.56 0.51 -0.98
C HIS A 2 4.08 0.23 0.44
N TYR A 3 4.68 -0.76 1.10
CA TYR A 3 4.47 -1.02 2.52
C TYR A 3 5.78 -1.03 3.28
N LYS A 4 5.73 -0.63 4.54
CA LYS A 4 6.80 -0.81 5.53
C LYS A 4 6.18 -1.17 6.87
N PHE A 5 6.61 -2.28 7.44
CA PHE A 5 6.20 -2.73 8.78
C PHE A 5 7.43 -2.76 9.69
N THR A 6 7.38 -1.98 10.77
CA THR A 6 8.45 -1.91 11.77
C THR A 6 8.01 -2.64 13.03
N LYS A 7 8.77 -3.65 13.45
CA LYS A 7 8.50 -4.36 14.71
C LYS A 7 8.94 -3.50 15.89
N ARG A 8 8.01 -3.11 16.76
CA ARG A 8 8.27 -2.17 17.86
C ARG A 8 9.29 -2.69 18.86
N GLU A 9 9.29 -4.00 19.11
CA GLU A 9 10.14 -4.60 20.13
C GLU A 9 11.62 -4.64 19.72
N THR A 10 11.92 -4.65 18.42
CA THR A 10 13.29 -4.75 17.89
C THR A 10 13.73 -3.53 17.07
N GLY A 11 12.79 -2.70 16.63
CA GLY A 11 13.03 -1.61 15.66
C GLY A 11 13.30 -2.10 14.23
N GLU A 12 13.29 -3.41 14.01
CA GLU A 12 13.62 -4.02 12.72
C GLU A 12 12.44 -3.87 11.75
N SER A 13 12.73 -3.61 10.47
CA SER A 13 11.73 -3.30 9.45
C SER A 13 11.73 -4.33 8.32
N LEU A 14 10.54 -4.60 7.78
CA LEU A 14 10.35 -5.25 6.49
C LEU A 14 9.57 -4.32 5.58
N GLU A 15 9.92 -4.28 4.30
CA GLU A 15 9.30 -3.38 3.33
C GLU A 15 9.25 -4.01 1.94
N GLY A 16 8.38 -3.47 1.09
CA GLY A 16 8.19 -3.97 -0.26
C GLY A 16 7.09 -3.25 -1.03
N VAL A 17 6.68 -3.87 -2.12
CA VAL A 17 5.64 -3.35 -3.02
C VAL A 17 4.49 -4.33 -3.04
N PHE A 18 3.27 -3.81 -2.89
CA PHE A 18 2.08 -4.54 -3.24
C PHE A 18 1.78 -4.37 -4.73
N MET A 19 1.64 -5.49 -5.40
CA MET A 19 1.38 -5.58 -6.83
C MET A 19 -0.13 -5.63 -7.07
N PRO A 20 -0.66 -5.03 -8.15
CA PRO A 20 -2.05 -5.20 -8.52
C PRO A 20 -2.31 -6.66 -8.92
N MET A 21 -3.39 -7.24 -8.43
CA MET A 21 -3.82 -8.61 -8.72
C MET A 21 -5.34 -8.74 -8.60
N SER A 22 -5.89 -9.90 -8.94
CA SER A 22 -7.31 -10.20 -8.83
C SER A 22 -7.50 -11.50 -8.05
N ALA A 23 -8.49 -11.54 -7.18
CA ALA A 23 -9.04 -12.75 -6.59
C ALA A 23 -10.53 -12.87 -6.95
N ASP A 24 -11.21 -13.87 -6.39
CA ASP A 24 -12.64 -14.11 -6.59
C ASP A 24 -13.54 -12.98 -6.09
N ASP A 25 -13.07 -12.19 -5.11
CA ASP A 25 -13.74 -11.01 -4.58
C ASP A 25 -13.40 -9.69 -5.32
N GLY A 26 -12.52 -9.75 -6.34
CA GLY A 26 -12.20 -8.63 -7.22
C GLY A 26 -10.74 -8.15 -7.18
N PRO A 27 -10.45 -7.00 -7.82
CA PRO A 27 -9.10 -6.47 -7.94
C PRO A 27 -8.62 -5.81 -6.64
N HIS A 28 -7.35 -6.06 -6.28
CA HIS A 28 -6.70 -5.46 -5.13
C HIS A 28 -5.18 -5.34 -5.33
N TYR A 29 -4.50 -4.61 -4.45
CA TYR A 29 -3.04 -4.63 -4.34
C TYR A 29 -2.63 -5.58 -3.20
N GLY A 30 -1.73 -6.53 -3.47
CA GLY A 30 -1.33 -7.53 -2.49
C GLY A 30 0.13 -7.98 -2.60
N ALA A 31 0.61 -8.66 -1.57
CA ALA A 31 1.86 -9.42 -1.57
C ALA A 31 1.83 -10.47 -0.45
N ASN A 32 2.54 -11.58 -0.67
CA ASN A 32 2.86 -12.51 0.41
C ASN A 32 4.00 -11.93 1.25
N VAL A 33 3.79 -11.79 2.55
CA VAL A 33 4.75 -11.18 3.47
C VAL A 33 5.17 -12.17 4.54
N LYS A 34 6.49 -12.37 4.69
CA LYS A 34 7.06 -13.12 5.81
C LYS A 34 7.37 -12.15 6.96
N MET A 35 6.55 -12.19 8.01
CA MET A 35 6.71 -11.34 9.20
C MET A 35 7.94 -11.72 10.05
N LEU A 36 8.48 -10.77 10.83
CA LEU A 36 9.61 -10.94 11.77
C LEU A 36 9.19 -11.66 13.08
N GLY A 37 8.29 -12.63 12.96
CA GLY A 37 7.67 -13.35 14.08
C GLY A 37 6.54 -12.59 14.76
N ALA A 38 6.03 -13.14 15.87
CA ALA A 38 5.00 -12.51 16.68
C ALA A 38 5.47 -11.16 17.26
N GLY A 39 4.57 -10.20 17.40
CA GLY A 39 4.85 -8.89 18.00
C GLY A 39 3.90 -7.80 17.54
N THR A 40 4.22 -6.58 17.96
CA THR A 40 3.50 -5.36 17.61
C THR A 40 4.23 -4.62 16.50
N TYR A 41 3.52 -4.30 15.43
CA TYR A 41 4.08 -3.64 14.26
C TYR A 41 3.47 -2.26 14.06
N ASP A 42 4.33 -1.27 13.82
CA ASP A 42 3.94 -0.03 13.17
C ASP A 42 3.88 -0.28 11.67
N CYS A 43 2.68 -0.26 11.12
CA CYS A 43 2.42 -0.52 9.72
C CYS A 43 2.18 0.77 8.96
N GLU A 44 2.83 0.92 7.82
CA GLU A 44 2.68 2.07 6.94
C GLU A 44 2.46 1.62 5.50
N PHE A 45 1.46 2.18 4.84
CA PHE A 45 1.28 2.12 3.39
C PHE A 45 1.51 3.50 2.77
N SER A 46 2.15 3.50 1.61
CA SER A 46 2.35 4.68 0.77
C SER A 46 1.76 4.41 -0.61
N ILE A 47 0.81 5.24 -1.02
CA ILE A 47 0.06 5.12 -2.27
C ILE A 47 0.50 6.23 -3.21
N ASP A 48 1.34 5.84 -4.16
CA ASP A 48 1.82 6.71 -5.22
C ASP A 48 0.70 7.11 -6.19
N SER A 49 0.87 8.28 -6.78
CA SER A 49 0.01 8.81 -7.83
C SER A 49 -0.03 7.89 -9.05
N PRO A 50 -1.20 7.64 -9.66
CA PRO A 50 -1.31 6.89 -10.92
C PRO A 50 -0.48 7.50 -12.05
N ALA A 51 -0.17 8.80 -11.99
CA ALA A 51 0.72 9.47 -12.92
C ALA A 51 2.10 8.79 -13.00
N ARG A 52 2.61 8.25 -11.89
CA ARG A 52 3.89 7.51 -11.85
C ARG A 52 3.84 6.18 -12.62
N GLN A 53 2.65 5.70 -12.92
CA GLN A 53 2.40 4.50 -13.73
C GLN A 53 1.99 4.87 -15.17
N ASN A 54 2.26 6.11 -15.60
CA ASN A 54 1.89 6.66 -16.91
C ASN A 54 0.38 6.66 -17.16
N TYR A 55 -0.44 6.72 -16.10
CA TYR A 55 -1.87 6.93 -16.24
C TYR A 55 -2.16 8.43 -16.36
N MET A 56 -3.02 8.80 -17.30
CA MET A 56 -3.32 10.19 -17.64
C MET A 56 -4.81 10.49 -17.49
N LEU A 57 -5.13 11.77 -17.31
CA LEU A 57 -6.50 12.29 -17.29
C LEU A 57 -6.75 13.08 -18.57
N HIS A 58 -7.97 12.99 -19.10
CA HIS A 58 -8.46 13.99 -20.05
C HIS A 58 -8.60 15.33 -19.31
N THR A 59 -8.18 16.42 -19.94
CA THR A 59 -8.18 17.77 -19.35
C THR A 59 -8.89 18.81 -20.21
N ASP A 60 -9.43 18.41 -21.37
CA ASP A 60 -10.22 19.26 -22.23
C ASP A 60 -11.59 19.59 -21.62
N LYS A 61 -12.26 20.62 -22.16
CA LYS A 61 -13.54 21.10 -21.63
C LYS A 61 -14.70 20.12 -21.85
N GLU A 62 -14.65 19.28 -22.88
CA GLU A 62 -15.78 18.44 -23.30
C GLU A 62 -15.82 17.11 -22.56
N THR A 63 -14.66 16.52 -22.30
CA THR A 63 -14.52 15.17 -21.73
C THR A 63 -13.60 15.10 -20.51
N GLY A 64 -12.96 16.22 -20.15
CA GLY A 64 -12.00 16.26 -19.06
C GLY A 64 -12.63 16.17 -17.67
N VAL A 65 -11.81 15.78 -16.71
CA VAL A 65 -12.17 15.78 -15.29
C VAL A 65 -11.59 17.00 -14.60
N PRO A 66 -12.31 17.64 -13.66
CA PRO A 66 -11.81 18.85 -12.97
C PRO A 66 -10.73 18.53 -11.92
N GLY A 67 -10.63 17.26 -11.51
CA GLY A 67 -9.64 16.81 -10.53
C GLY A 67 -8.24 16.66 -11.13
N HIS A 68 -7.25 16.59 -10.26
CA HIS A 68 -5.88 16.24 -10.58
C HIS A 68 -5.43 15.10 -9.67
N PHE A 69 -4.42 14.34 -10.10
CA PHE A 69 -3.79 13.39 -9.22
C PHE A 69 -3.02 14.11 -8.11
N TRP A 70 -2.94 13.47 -6.95
CA TRP A 70 -2.04 13.92 -5.89
C TRP A 70 -0.59 13.91 -6.37
N THR A 71 0.22 14.85 -5.86
CA THR A 71 1.65 14.97 -6.18
C THR A 71 2.53 14.24 -5.17
N GLU A 72 2.08 14.16 -3.91
CA GLU A 72 2.76 13.46 -2.82
C GLU A 72 1.99 12.19 -2.45
N PRO A 73 2.67 11.07 -2.11
CA PRO A 73 2.00 9.82 -1.80
C PRO A 73 1.00 9.96 -0.64
N VAL A 74 -0.18 9.37 -0.81
CA VAL A 74 -1.15 9.25 0.28
C VAL A 74 -0.64 8.19 1.25
N LYS A 75 -0.58 8.52 2.54
CA LYS A 75 -0.06 7.64 3.58
C LYS A 75 -1.16 7.13 4.49
N MET A 76 -1.08 5.86 4.86
CA MET A 76 -1.93 5.24 5.86
C MET A 76 -1.04 4.53 6.87
N SER A 77 -1.26 4.79 8.16
CA SER A 77 -0.47 4.19 9.23
C SER A 77 -1.38 3.65 10.34
N TRP A 78 -1.05 2.48 10.89
CA TRP A 78 -1.75 1.87 12.02
C TRP A 78 -0.84 0.93 12.79
N VAL A 79 -1.31 0.51 13.96
CA VAL A 79 -0.62 -0.47 14.81
C VAL A 79 -1.28 -1.83 14.63
N PHE A 80 -0.48 -2.86 14.36
CA PHE A 80 -0.95 -4.22 14.15
C PHE A 80 -0.31 -5.20 15.14
N ASN A 81 -1.15 -5.90 15.90
CA ASN A 81 -0.71 -6.99 16.78
C ASN A 81 -0.74 -8.31 16.01
N TYR A 82 0.42 -8.82 15.63
CA TYR A 82 0.55 -10.04 14.85
C TYR A 82 0.86 -11.25 15.73
N VAL A 83 0.00 -12.26 15.66
CA VAL A 83 0.23 -13.60 16.20
C VAL A 83 0.25 -14.57 15.03
N PRO A 84 1.36 -15.31 14.78
CA PRO A 84 1.43 -16.29 13.70
C PRO A 84 0.30 -17.31 13.83
N ARG A 85 -0.49 -17.45 12.78
CA ARG A 85 -1.55 -18.47 12.69
C ARG A 85 -1.17 -19.50 11.65
N LYS A 86 -1.69 -20.71 11.85
CA LYS A 86 -1.69 -21.77 10.85
C LYS A 86 -3.15 -21.96 10.44
N TRP A 87 -3.42 -21.82 9.16
CA TRP A 87 -4.72 -22.03 8.53
C TRP A 87 -4.60 -23.16 7.52
#